data_AF-A0A2G2A5F3-F1
#
_entry.id   AF-A0A2G2A5F3-F1
#
_cell.length_a   1.000
_cell.length_b   1.000
_cell.length_c   1.000
_cell.angle_alpha   90.00
_cell.angle_beta   90.00
_cell.angle_gamma   90.00
#
_symmetry.space_group_name_H-M   'P 1'
#
loop_
_entity.id
_entity.type
_entity.pdbx_description
1 polymer ?
#
loop_
_entity_poly.entity_id
_entity_poly.type
_entity_poly.pdbx_seq_one_letter_code
_entity_poly.pdbx_strand_id
1 'polypeptide(L)'
;MSDIDGITTFELDTVTANSLTFDIYLQDTGYETSGPEDYLIIRFVTATTSTDILNTTGQDIDQAYSAYLGVWTTETVSLGGATG
;
A
#
# COMPACT_ATOMS: atom_id res chain seq x y z
N MET A 1 2.96 6.61 8.91
CA MET A 1 1.92 6.50 9.97
C MET A 1 2.51 5.61 11.04
N SER A 2 2.25 5.89 12.33
CA SER A 2 2.63 4.94 13.40
C SER A 2 1.84 3.66 13.19
N ASP A 3 2.42 2.52 13.59
CA ASP A 3 1.78 1.21 13.55
C ASP A 3 0.36 1.29 14.15
N ILE A 4 -0.63 1.07 13.29
CA ILE A 4 -2.06 1.06 13.59
C ILE A 4 -2.65 -0.03 12.72
N ASP A 5 -3.14 -1.10 13.35
CA ASP A 5 -4.08 -2.04 12.75
C ASP A 5 -5.31 -1.25 12.29
N GLY A 6 -5.34 -0.92 11.00
CA GLY A 6 -6.35 0.01 10.53
C GLY A 6 -6.35 0.22 9.03
N ILE A 7 -7.43 0.85 8.59
CA ILE A 7 -7.62 1.25 7.20
C ILE A 7 -7.55 2.77 7.18
N THR A 8 -6.61 3.30 6.40
CA THR A 8 -6.61 4.70 6.00
C THR A 8 -7.15 4.80 4.58
N THR A 9 -7.90 5.86 4.29
CA THR A 9 -8.42 6.11 2.94
C THR A 9 -8.14 7.56 2.58
N PHE A 10 -7.48 7.74 1.44
CA PHE A 10 -7.27 9.05 0.83
C PHE A 10 -8.15 9.12 -0.40
N GLU A 11 -9.16 9.99 -0.36
CA GLU A 11 -10.12 10.20 -1.44
C GLU A 11 -9.74 11.45 -2.23
N LEU A 12 -9.71 11.31 -3.55
CA LEU A 12 -9.47 12.39 -4.49
C LEU A 12 -10.79 12.71 -5.22
N ASP A 13 -10.90 13.93 -5.75
CA ASP A 13 -11.89 14.19 -6.78
C ASP A 13 -11.64 13.27 -7.99
N THR A 14 -12.69 13.00 -8.76
CA THR A 14 -12.59 12.09 -9.90
C THR A 14 -11.54 12.57 -10.92
N VAL A 15 -10.58 11.70 -11.20
CA VAL A 15 -9.49 11.96 -12.14
C VAL A 15 -9.31 10.79 -13.11
N THR A 16 -9.00 11.12 -14.36
CA THR A 16 -8.51 10.13 -15.33
C THR A 16 -6.99 10.17 -15.33
N ALA A 17 -6.35 9.05 -14.99
CA ALA A 17 -4.90 8.98 -14.86
C ALA A 17 -4.32 7.79 -15.64
N ASN A 18 -3.16 8.02 -16.28
CA ASN A 18 -2.41 6.94 -16.94
C ASN A 18 -1.49 6.19 -15.97
N SER A 19 -1.05 6.84 -14.90
CA SER A 19 -0.21 6.26 -13.85
C SER A 19 -0.49 6.93 -12.52
N LEU A 20 -0.26 6.18 -11.45
CA LEU A 20 -0.23 6.68 -10.08
C LEU A 20 1.13 6.36 -9.49
N THR A 21 1.77 7.38 -8.93
CA THR A 21 3.01 7.25 -8.18
C THR A 21 2.73 7.68 -6.75
N PHE A 22 3.18 6.90 -5.77
CA PHE A 22 3.09 7.27 -4.37
C PHE A 22 4.40 6.95 -3.67
N ASP A 23 4.71 7.74 -2.64
CA ASP A 23 5.83 7.48 -1.73
C ASP A 23 5.27 7.00 -0.38
N ILE A 24 5.80 5.90 0.13
CA ILE A 24 5.47 5.36 1.46
C ILE A 24 6.69 5.31 2.34
N TYR A 25 6.43 5.49 3.64
CA TYR A 25 7.36 5.18 4.71
C TYR A 25 6.64 4.27 5.71
N LEU A 26 7.06 3.01 5.75
CA LEU A 26 6.54 2.03 6.71
C LEU A 26 7.43 2.06 7.95
N GLN A 27 6.86 2.38 9.10
CA GLN A 27 7.59 2.36 10.36
C GLN A 27 7.64 0.92 10.87
N ASP A 28 8.81 0.47 11.29
CA ASP A 28 9.01 -0.75 12.07
C ASP A 28 9.07 -0.33 13.54
N THR A 29 8.14 -0.81 14.36
CA THR A 29 8.05 -0.44 15.78
C THR A 29 8.41 -1.58 16.74
N GLY A 30 8.75 -2.76 16.20
CA GLY A 30 9.07 -3.98 16.96
C GLY A 30 7.86 -4.57 17.71
N TYR A 31 6.65 -4.21 17.32
CA TYR A 31 5.38 -4.71 17.86
C TYR A 31 4.78 -5.83 16.97
N GLU A 32 5.30 -5.97 15.76
CA GLU A 32 4.87 -6.88 14.71
C GLU A 32 5.09 -8.33 15.18
N THR A 33 4.01 -9.11 15.17
CA THR A 33 4.07 -10.51 15.65
C THR A 33 4.21 -11.42 14.45
N SER A 34 5.05 -12.45 14.54
CA SER A 34 5.20 -13.46 13.47
C SER A 34 3.98 -14.39 13.33
N GLY A 35 2.81 -13.98 13.85
CA GLY A 35 1.58 -14.76 13.87
C GLY A 35 0.45 -14.07 14.66
N PRO A 36 -0.63 -13.59 14.01
CA PRO A 36 -0.88 -13.61 12.55
C PRO A 36 0.14 -12.76 11.79
N GLU A 37 0.43 -13.12 10.54
CA GLU A 37 1.35 -12.35 9.68
C GLU A 37 0.81 -10.95 9.42
N ASP A 38 1.65 -9.94 9.60
CA ASP A 38 1.34 -8.55 9.29
C ASP A 38 1.47 -8.31 7.79
N TYR A 39 0.45 -7.69 7.20
CA TYR A 39 0.39 -7.45 5.76
C TYR A 39 -0.14 -6.05 5.42
N LEU A 40 0.33 -5.52 4.29
CA LEU A 40 -0.05 -4.23 3.75
C LEU A 40 -0.72 -4.42 2.39
N ILE A 41 -1.87 -3.77 2.22
CA ILE A 41 -2.53 -3.63 0.91
C ILE A 41 -2.68 -2.14 0.60
N ILE A 42 -2.13 -1.73 -0.53
CA ILE A 42 -2.33 -0.42 -1.13
C ILE A 42 -3.04 -0.62 -2.46
N ARG A 43 -4.20 0.02 -2.60
CA ARG A 43 -5.12 -0.22 -3.72
C ARG A 43 -5.63 1.09 -4.28
N PHE A 44 -5.58 1.21 -5.60
CA PHE A 44 -6.32 2.22 -6.34
C PHE A 44 -7.74 1.70 -6.58
N VAL A 45 -8.75 2.46 -6.17
CA VAL A 45 -10.16 2.09 -6.31
C VAL A 45 -10.86 3.10 -7.20
N THR A 46 -11.63 2.61 -8.17
CA THR A 46 -12.52 3.41 -9.02
C THR A 46 -13.97 3.03 -8.72
N ALA A 47 -14.92 3.68 -9.40
CA ALA A 47 -16.34 3.33 -9.30
C ALA A 47 -16.67 1.89 -9.74
N THR A 48 -15.84 1.25 -10.58
CA THR A 48 -16.16 -0.06 -11.18
C THR A 48 -15.08 -1.12 -11.00
N THR A 49 -13.83 -0.73 -10.74
CA THR A 49 -12.68 -1.63 -10.62
C THR A 49 -11.73 -1.20 -9.51
N SER A 50 -10.83 -2.09 -9.13
CA SER A 50 -9.69 -1.74 -8.28
C SER A 50 -8.42 -2.39 -8.79
N THR A 51 -7.28 -1.79 -8.47
CA THR A 51 -5.94 -2.26 -8.84
C THR A 51 -5.06 -2.21 -7.60
N ASP A 52 -4.52 -3.37 -7.22
CA ASP A 52 -3.53 -3.47 -6.15
C ASP A 52 -2.21 -2.91 -6.66
N ILE A 53 -1.68 -1.95 -5.91
CA ILE A 53 -0.36 -1.36 -6.15
C ILE A 53 0.68 -2.13 -5.35
N LEU A 54 0.36 -2.42 -4.08
CA LEU A 54 1.11 -3.32 -3.21
C LEU A 54 0.13 -4.23 -2.49
N ASN A 55 0.40 -5.53 -2.44
CA ASN A 55 -0.41 -6.47 -1.68
C ASN A 55 0.50 -7.59 -1.15
N THR A 56 0.73 -7.58 0.16
CA THR A 56 1.60 -8.56 0.83
C THR A 56 0.80 -9.65 1.56
N THR A 57 -0.49 -9.82 1.23
CA THR A 57 -1.36 -10.79 1.91
C THR A 57 -0.74 -12.19 1.93
N GLY A 58 -0.71 -12.79 3.13
CA GLY A 58 -0.16 -14.14 3.34
C GLY A 58 1.36 -14.19 3.26
N GLN A 59 2.03 -13.04 3.40
CA GLN A 59 3.46 -12.92 3.65
C GLN A 59 3.68 -11.97 4.83
N ASP A 60 4.55 -12.37 5.75
CA ASP A 60 5.05 -11.50 6.80
C ASP A 60 5.88 -10.36 6.21
N ILE A 61 5.42 -9.11 6.43
CA ILE A 61 6.06 -7.91 5.89
C ILE A 61 7.49 -7.72 6.42
N ASP A 62 7.79 -8.16 7.64
CA ASP A 62 9.10 -8.02 8.26
C ASP A 62 10.13 -8.94 7.63
N GLN A 63 9.68 -10.11 7.17
CA GLN A 63 10.56 -11.08 6.54
C GLN A 63 10.64 -10.86 5.03
N ALA A 64 9.49 -10.89 4.35
CA ALA A 64 9.42 -10.92 2.89
C ALA A 64 9.56 -9.52 2.26
N TYR A 65 9.30 -8.46 3.02
CA TYR A 65 9.29 -7.07 2.53
C TYR A 65 10.11 -6.11 3.42
N SER A 66 11.12 -6.64 4.16
CA SER A 66 12.03 -5.85 5.01
C SER A 66 12.66 -4.63 4.34
N ALA A 67 12.80 -4.62 3.01
CA ALA A 67 13.31 -3.48 2.25
C ALA A 67 12.41 -2.23 2.31
N TYR A 68 11.14 -2.37 2.70
CA TYR A 68 10.18 -1.27 2.84
C TYR A 68 10.22 -0.64 4.24
N LEU A 69 10.84 -1.31 5.22
CA LEU A 69 10.82 -0.90 6.62
C LEU A 69 11.84 0.21 6.87
N GLY A 70 11.39 1.29 7.50
CA GLY A 70 12.24 2.41 7.92
C GLY A 70 12.87 3.20 6.77
N VAL A 71 12.37 3.03 5.53
CA VAL A 71 12.89 3.67 4.32
C VAL A 71 11.73 4.25 3.52
N TRP A 72 11.97 5.37 2.84
CA TRP A 72 11.02 5.91 1.85
C TRP A 72 11.10 5.10 0.56
N THR A 73 9.98 4.51 0.16
CA THR A 73 9.85 3.71 -1.06
C THR A 73 8.85 4.37 -1.99
N THR A 74 9.22 4.50 -3.26
CA THR A 74 8.35 4.99 -4.33
C THR A 74 7.76 3.81 -5.09
N GLU A 75 6.44 3.71 -5.11
CA GLU A 75 5.71 2.76 -5.95
C GLU A 75 5.09 3.49 -7.13
N THR A 76 5.03 2.83 -8.29
CA THR A 76 4.35 3.36 -9.47
C THR A 76 3.55 2.26 -10.15
N VAL A 77 2.26 2.54 -10.36
CA VAL A 77 1.35 1.65 -11.08
C VAL A 77 0.88 2.31 -12.38
N SER A 78 0.83 1.52 -13.45
CA SER A 78 0.16 1.92 -14.69
C SER A 78 -1.34 1.71 -14.54
N LEU A 79 -2.10 2.78 -14.71
CA LEU A 79 -3.56 2.77 -14.62
C LEU A 79 -4.23 2.70 -16.00
N GLY A 80 -3.46 2.85 -17.08
CA GLY A 80 -3.99 2.70 -18.45
C GLY A 80 -5.08 3.69 -18.84
N GLY A 81 -5.20 4.82 -18.14
CA GLY A 81 -6.29 5.79 -18.34
C GLY A 81 -7.54 5.47 -17.51
N ALA A 82 -7.41 4.70 -16.42
CA ALA A 82 -8.51 4.48 -15.49
C ALA A 82 -9.01 5.81 -14.91
N THR A 83 -10.31 5.87 -14.68
CA THR A 83 -10.98 7.01 -14.05
C THR A 83 -11.50 6.57 -12.69
N GLY A 84 -11.01 7.20 -11.63
CA GLY A 84 -11.37 6.94 -10.23
C GLY A 84 -11.69 8.24 -9.55
#